data_AF-A0A5S5BA77-F1
#
_entry.id   AF-A0A5S5BA77-F1
#
_cell.length_a   1.000
_cell.length_b   1.000
_cell.length_c   1.000
_cell.angle_alpha   90.00
_cell.angle_beta   90.00
_cell.angle_gamma   90.00
#
_symmetry.space_group_name_H-M   'P 1'
#
loop_
_entity.id
_entity.type
_entity.pdbx_description
1 polymer ?
#
loop_
_entity_poly.entity_id
_entity_poly.type
_entity_poly.pdbx_seq_one_letter_code
_entity_poly.pdbx_strand_id
1 'polypeptide(L)'
;MTHADSASFPAMDIRFSEIEQNVPALPGIYEIHTNDGEALKVGIGVNLRKRLIQHRRSRQSRLVLKPGGSWENPSDVRSTQSILAKHLYFAGCADGYDLRTEAGRQAFLEERCYIRFRVTSSRKQARSLELALEASGAFLFQGRVSRPLQRS
;
A
#
# COMPACT_ATOMS: atom_id res chain seq x y z
N MET A 1 -19.05 -2.02 -30.32
CA MET A 1 -18.05 -0.95 -30.13
C MET A 1 -18.67 0.09 -29.20
N THR A 2 -17.84 0.78 -28.39
CA THR A 2 -18.16 1.75 -27.30
C THR A 2 -18.53 1.12 -25.95
N HIS A 3 -17.89 1.41 -24.81
CA HIS A 3 -16.78 2.29 -24.45
C HIS A 3 -15.83 1.52 -23.53
N ALA A 4 -14.52 1.65 -23.76
CA ALA A 4 -13.54 1.38 -22.72
C ALA A 4 -13.79 2.41 -21.62
N ASP A 5 -14.43 1.98 -20.52
CA ASP A 5 -14.56 2.79 -19.33
C ASP A 5 -13.14 2.96 -18.76
N SER A 6 -12.60 4.13 -19.06
CA SER A 6 -11.25 4.55 -18.75
C SER A 6 -11.00 4.41 -17.26
N ALA A 7 -9.76 4.02 -16.96
CA ALA A 7 -9.25 3.72 -15.64
C ALA A 7 -9.19 4.97 -14.72
N SER A 8 -10.33 5.62 -14.47
CA SER A 8 -10.45 6.66 -13.45
C SER A 8 -11.00 6.02 -12.19
N PHE A 9 -10.28 6.17 -11.08
CA PHE A 9 -10.84 5.92 -9.76
C PHE A 9 -11.95 6.98 -9.51
N PRO A 10 -13.05 6.63 -8.82
CA PRO A 10 -13.96 7.66 -8.34
C PRO A 10 -13.18 8.68 -7.51
N ALA A 11 -13.45 9.96 -7.74
CA ALA A 11 -12.65 11.13 -7.31
C ALA A 11 -12.64 11.40 -5.79
N MET A 12 -12.95 10.41 -4.96
CA MET A 12 -13.01 10.59 -3.51
C MET A 12 -11.74 10.04 -2.88
N ASP A 13 -10.80 10.95 -2.64
CA ASP A 13 -9.62 10.70 -1.83
C ASP A 13 -10.05 10.60 -0.37
N ILE A 14 -9.75 9.47 0.27
CA ILE A 14 -10.09 9.25 1.68
C ILE A 14 -8.82 9.08 2.52
N ARG A 15 -8.90 9.48 3.78
CA ARG A 15 -7.87 9.20 4.78
C ARG A 15 -7.99 7.77 5.30
N PHE A 16 -6.95 7.34 6.01
CA PHE A 16 -6.94 6.03 6.64
C PHE A 16 -7.96 5.92 7.78
N SER A 17 -8.26 7.01 8.51
CA SER A 17 -9.31 7.05 9.54
C SER A 17 -10.72 6.83 8.98
N GLU A 18 -10.92 7.07 7.69
CA GLU A 18 -12.21 7.08 7.01
C GLU A 18 -12.58 5.72 6.38
N ILE A 19 -11.69 4.72 6.49
CA ILE A 19 -11.83 3.41 5.83
C ILE A 19 -13.13 2.69 6.22
N GLU A 20 -13.47 2.64 7.50
CA GLU A 20 -14.64 1.91 7.99
C GLU A 20 -15.94 2.47 7.43
N GLN A 21 -16.01 3.80 7.28
CA GLN A 21 -17.20 4.51 6.84
C GLN A 21 -17.36 4.46 5.32
N ASN A 22 -16.26 4.58 4.57
CA ASN A 22 -16.31 4.80 3.13
C ASN A 22 -16.00 3.55 2.30
N VAL A 23 -15.16 2.64 2.79
CA VAL A 23 -14.70 1.51 1.98
C VAL A 23 -15.66 0.33 2.15
N PRO A 24 -16.23 -0.23 1.08
CA PRO A 24 -17.07 -1.41 1.16
C PRO A 24 -16.27 -2.69 1.43
N ALA A 25 -16.93 -3.68 2.02
CA ALA A 25 -16.37 -5.00 2.31
C ALA A 25 -16.41 -5.94 1.08
N LEU A 26 -16.05 -5.43 -0.10
CA LEU A 26 -16.14 -6.11 -1.40
C LEU A 26 -14.75 -6.29 -2.05
N PRO A 27 -14.63 -7.16 -3.07
CA PRO A 27 -13.44 -7.20 -3.90
C PRO A 27 -13.20 -5.86 -4.58
N GLY A 28 -11.93 -5.54 -4.80
CA GLY A 28 -11.57 -4.34 -5.54
C GLY A 28 -10.09 -4.03 -5.54
N ILE A 29 -9.79 -2.85 -6.05
CA ILE A 29 -8.45 -2.28 -6.18
C ILE A 29 -8.37 -0.97 -5.41
N TYR A 30 -7.18 -0.68 -4.88
CA TYR A 30 -6.86 0.58 -4.21
C TYR A 30 -5.51 1.10 -4.69
N GLU A 31 -5.36 2.42 -4.58
CA GLU A 31 -4.10 3.14 -4.69
C GLU A 31 -3.88 3.95 -3.42
N ILE A 32 -2.62 4.10 -3.05
CA ILE A 32 -2.17 4.92 -1.93
C ILE A 32 -1.18 5.91 -2.52
N HIS A 33 -1.42 7.18 -2.26
CA HIS A 33 -0.63 8.31 -2.73
C HIS A 33 -0.23 9.18 -1.55
N THR A 34 0.89 9.88 -1.66
CA THR A 34 1.19 10.99 -0.74
C THR A 34 0.33 12.21 -1.10
N ASN A 35 0.16 13.14 -0.16
CA ASN A 35 -0.56 14.40 -0.41
C ASN A 35 0.10 15.26 -1.51
N ASP A 36 1.40 15.05 -1.76
CA ASP A 36 2.15 15.72 -2.84
C ASP A 36 1.98 15.01 -4.21
N GLY A 37 1.15 13.96 -4.26
CA GLY A 37 0.79 13.26 -5.50
C GLY A 37 1.72 12.09 -5.87
N GLU A 38 2.65 11.69 -5.00
CA GLU A 38 3.52 10.55 -5.26
C GLU A 38 2.76 9.23 -5.09
N ALA A 39 2.74 8.40 -6.13
CA ALA A 39 2.06 7.12 -6.09
C ALA A 39 2.89 6.09 -5.32
N LEU A 40 2.54 5.86 -4.05
CA LEU A 40 3.25 4.93 -3.20
C LEU A 40 2.94 3.49 -3.58
N LYS A 41 1.65 3.14 -3.67
CA LYS A 41 1.26 1.74 -3.80
C LYS A 41 -0.07 1.55 -4.50
N VAL A 42 -0.10 0.65 -5.48
CA VAL A 42 -1.32 -0.02 -5.93
C VAL A 42 -1.46 -1.39 -5.26
N GLY A 43 -2.70 -1.81 -5.00
CA GLY A 43 -2.96 -3.19 -4.62
C GLY A 43 -4.41 -3.60 -4.66
N ILE A 44 -4.67 -4.89 -4.45
CA ILE A 44 -6.04 -5.44 -4.45
C ILE A 44 -6.44 -6.08 -3.12
N GLY A 45 -7.74 -6.15 -2.90
CA GLY A 45 -8.35 -6.89 -1.80
C GLY A 45 -9.49 -7.78 -2.30
N VAL A 46 -9.62 -8.99 -1.75
CA VAL A 46 -10.89 -9.75 -1.81
C VAL A 46 -11.98 -9.11 -0.95
N ASN A 47 -11.54 -8.36 0.07
CA ASN A 47 -12.33 -7.50 0.91
C ASN A 47 -11.48 -6.24 1.13
N LEU A 48 -11.83 -5.16 0.41
CA LEU A 48 -11.07 -3.91 0.40
C LEU A 48 -10.96 -3.31 1.79
N ARG A 49 -12.08 -3.17 2.51
CA ARG A 49 -12.10 -2.62 3.88
C ARG A 49 -11.11 -3.34 4.78
N LYS A 50 -11.17 -4.67 4.84
CA LYS A 50 -10.24 -5.47 5.66
C LYS A 50 -8.80 -5.27 5.24
N ARG A 51 -8.52 -5.23 3.93
CA ARG A 51 -7.15 -5.04 3.41
C ARG A 51 -6.58 -3.67 3.76
N LEU A 52 -7.36 -2.62 3.61
CA LEU A 52 -6.94 -1.26 3.93
C LEU A 52 -6.78 -1.05 5.45
N ILE A 53 -7.64 -1.63 6.28
CA ILE A 53 -7.45 -1.63 7.76
C ILE A 53 -6.13 -2.31 8.15
N GLN A 54 -5.75 -3.40 7.46
CA GLN A 54 -4.46 -4.06 7.69
C GLN A 54 -3.28 -3.16 7.32
N HIS A 55 -3.41 -2.37 6.26
CA HIS A 55 -2.42 -1.37 5.90
C HIS A 55 -2.35 -0.25 6.95
N ARG A 56 -3.49 0.32 7.34
CA ARG A 56 -3.58 1.34 8.41
C ARG A 56 -2.84 0.91 9.67
N ARG A 57 -3.14 -0.29 10.15
CA ARG A 57 -2.58 -0.79 11.42
C ARG A 57 -1.07 -0.97 11.37
N SER A 58 -0.49 -1.21 10.18
CA SER A 58 0.96 -1.28 9.95
C SER A 58 1.79 -2.03 11.02
N ARG A 59 1.23 -3.13 11.54
CA ARG A 59 1.69 -3.74 12.80
C ARG A 59 3.14 -4.22 12.72
N GLN A 60 3.97 -3.78 13.66
CA GLN A 60 5.35 -4.23 13.82
C GLN A 60 5.41 -5.73 14.09
N SER A 61 4.50 -6.25 14.91
CA SER A 61 4.38 -7.70 15.21
C SER A 61 4.12 -8.58 13.98
N ARG A 62 3.82 -8.00 12.81
CA ARG A 62 3.62 -8.72 11.55
C ARG A 62 4.82 -8.64 10.61
N LEU A 63 5.84 -7.87 10.98
CA LEU A 63 7.18 -7.90 10.40
C LEU A 63 8.00 -8.89 11.22
N VAL A 64 8.37 -10.00 10.60
CA VAL A 64 8.99 -11.14 11.29
C VAL A 64 10.37 -11.37 10.71
N LEU A 65 11.39 -11.25 11.55
CA LEU A 65 12.76 -11.59 11.19
C LEU A 65 12.88 -13.11 11.01
N LYS A 66 13.49 -13.55 9.91
CA LYS A 66 13.83 -14.95 9.69
C LYS A 66 14.92 -15.39 10.67
N PRO A 67 14.99 -16.68 11.04
CA PRO A 67 16.09 -17.21 11.85
C PRO A 67 17.46 -16.84 11.25
N GLY A 68 18.35 -16.27 12.07
CA GLY A 68 19.68 -15.83 11.65
C GLY A 68 19.71 -14.61 10.72
N GLY A 69 18.57 -13.95 10.48
CA GLY A 69 18.48 -12.79 9.59
C GLY A 69 18.86 -11.46 10.24
N SER A 70 18.93 -10.40 9.43
CA SER A 70 19.16 -9.02 9.90
C SER A 70 18.02 -8.06 9.54
N TRP A 71 17.66 -7.16 10.46
CA TRP A 71 16.69 -6.07 10.22
C TRP A 71 17.19 -5.06 9.20
N GLU A 72 18.48 -5.06 8.88
CA GLU A 72 19.08 -4.21 7.85
C GLU A 72 18.85 -4.75 6.43
N ASN A 73 18.47 -6.01 6.31
CA ASN A 73 18.29 -6.70 5.04
C ASN A 73 16.80 -6.99 4.78
N PRO A 74 16.19 -6.35 3.77
CA PRO A 74 14.80 -6.62 3.39
C PRO A 74 14.51 -8.10 3.10
N SER A 75 15.46 -8.88 2.57
CA SER A 75 15.19 -10.31 2.27
C SER A 75 14.94 -11.14 3.52
N ASP A 76 15.41 -10.67 4.67
CA ASP A 76 15.41 -11.40 5.93
C ASP A 76 14.18 -11.11 6.78
N VAL A 77 13.40 -10.11 6.40
CA VAL A 77 12.14 -9.74 7.05
C VAL A 77 10.96 -10.23 6.22
N ARG A 78 10.10 -11.07 6.80
CA ARG A 78 8.82 -11.47 6.21
C ARG A 78 7.71 -10.56 6.71
N SER A 79 6.85 -10.08 5.82
CA SER A 79 5.55 -9.53 6.22
C SER A 79 4.48 -10.60 6.15
N THR A 80 3.73 -10.78 7.24
CA THR A 80 2.65 -11.77 7.34
C THR A 80 1.27 -11.16 7.09
N GLN A 81 1.18 -9.83 6.90
CA GLN A 81 -0.10 -9.13 6.78
C GLN A 81 -0.05 -8.01 5.74
N SER A 82 0.78 -7.00 5.96
CA SER A 82 0.86 -5.77 5.15
C SER A 82 2.25 -5.66 4.51
N ILE A 83 2.35 -5.93 3.20
CA ILE A 83 3.62 -5.71 2.49
C ILE A 83 4.00 -4.22 2.46
N LEU A 84 3.00 -3.32 2.49
CA LEU A 84 3.21 -1.88 2.62
C LEU A 84 3.96 -1.53 3.90
N ALA A 85 3.62 -2.16 5.04
CA ALA A 85 4.32 -1.91 6.30
C ALA A 85 5.81 -2.23 6.20
N LYS A 86 6.16 -3.28 5.43
CA LYS A 86 7.55 -3.64 5.17
C LYS A 86 8.24 -2.64 4.24
N HIS A 87 7.57 -2.22 3.16
CA HIS A 87 8.10 -1.17 2.28
C HIS A 87 8.40 0.11 3.05
N LEU A 88 7.44 0.61 3.84
CA LEU A 88 7.61 1.78 4.68
C LEU A 88 8.76 1.61 5.70
N TYR A 89 8.84 0.46 6.38
CA TYR A 89 9.94 0.18 7.32
C TYR A 89 11.32 0.36 6.67
N PHE A 90 11.49 -0.14 5.44
CA PHE A 90 12.76 -0.06 4.72
C PHE A 90 12.98 1.23 3.94
N ALA A 91 11.95 2.06 3.77
CA ALA A 91 12.10 3.45 3.33
C ALA A 91 12.82 4.30 4.40
N GLY A 92 12.74 3.90 5.67
CA GLY A 92 13.49 4.50 6.79
C GLY A 92 12.77 5.72 7.35
N CYS A 93 12.85 6.86 6.67
CA CYS A 93 12.20 8.10 7.06
C CYS A 93 11.53 8.75 5.85
N ALA A 94 10.37 9.39 6.06
CA ALA A 94 9.71 10.23 5.07
C ALA A 94 9.00 11.38 5.80
N ASP A 95 9.09 12.61 5.29
CA ASP A 95 8.40 13.80 5.81
C ASP A 95 8.52 14.03 7.33
N GLY A 96 9.68 13.69 7.91
CA GLY A 96 9.93 13.81 9.34
C GLY A 96 9.37 12.66 10.21
N TYR A 97 8.75 11.65 9.61
CA TYR A 97 8.29 10.45 10.30
C TYR A 97 9.34 9.34 10.28
N ASP A 98 9.57 8.70 11.44
CA ASP A 98 10.36 7.47 11.54
C ASP A 98 9.50 6.25 11.16
N LEU A 99 9.64 5.80 9.92
CA LEU A 99 8.87 4.68 9.38
C LEU A 99 9.36 3.32 9.87
N ARG A 100 10.49 3.25 10.58
CA ARG A 100 10.93 2.00 11.24
C ARG A 100 10.06 1.68 12.44
N THR A 101 9.39 2.68 13.03
CA THR A 101 8.44 2.48 14.13
C THR A 101 7.02 2.22 13.64
N GLU A 102 6.22 1.49 14.42
CA GLU A 102 4.79 1.30 14.11
C GLU A 102 4.03 2.63 14.13
N ALA A 103 4.26 3.44 15.17
CA ALA A 103 3.61 4.73 15.34
C ALA A 103 3.93 5.69 14.19
N GLY A 104 5.20 5.80 13.78
CA GLY A 104 5.60 6.66 12.67
C GLY A 104 4.98 6.22 11.34
N ARG A 105 4.85 4.91 11.06
CA ARG A 105 4.12 4.44 9.87
C ARG A 105 2.64 4.76 9.93
N GLN A 106 2.00 4.61 11.09
CA GLN A 106 0.57 4.91 11.26
C GLN A 106 0.30 6.40 11.06
N ALA A 107 1.11 7.26 11.68
CA ALA A 107 1.00 8.72 11.55
C ALA A 107 1.28 9.17 10.10
N PHE A 108 2.34 8.65 9.47
CA PHE A 108 2.63 8.94 8.06
C PHE A 108 1.47 8.56 7.13
N LEU A 109 0.89 7.37 7.29
CA LEU A 109 -0.24 6.94 6.47
C LEU A 109 -1.48 7.82 6.70
N GLU A 110 -1.74 8.25 7.93
CA GLU A 110 -2.90 9.08 8.25
C GLU A 110 -2.75 10.53 7.79
N GLU A 111 -1.58 11.13 8.03
CA GLU A 111 -1.37 12.57 7.88
C GLU A 111 -0.79 12.97 6.52
N ARG A 112 -0.08 12.05 5.85
CA ARG A 112 0.64 12.33 4.59
C ARG A 112 0.13 11.54 3.40
N CYS A 113 -0.82 10.63 3.59
CA CYS A 113 -1.32 9.79 2.51
C CYS A 113 -2.84 9.84 2.38
N TYR A 114 -3.31 9.59 1.17
CA TYR A 114 -4.72 9.33 0.87
C TYR A 114 -4.88 8.03 0.07
N ILE A 115 -6.11 7.52 0.07
CA ILE A 115 -6.48 6.28 -0.62
C ILE A 115 -7.51 6.60 -1.70
N ARG A 116 -7.29 6.07 -2.90
CA ARG A 116 -8.30 5.92 -3.95
C ARG A 116 -8.69 4.46 -4.04
N PHE A 117 -9.97 4.14 -4.22
CA PHE A 117 -10.38 2.74 -4.39
C PHE A 117 -11.54 2.58 -5.35
N ARG A 118 -11.65 1.37 -5.91
CA ARG A 118 -12.75 0.95 -6.79
C ARG A 118 -13.14 -0.48 -6.49
N VAL A 119 -14.44 -0.73 -6.33
CA VAL A 119 -14.98 -2.08 -6.23
C VAL A 119 -14.94 -2.79 -7.58
N THR A 120 -14.75 -4.10 -7.55
CA THR A 120 -14.79 -4.95 -8.74
C THR A 120 -15.77 -6.10 -8.54
N SER A 121 -16.26 -6.66 -9.64
CA SER A 121 -17.15 -7.83 -9.58
C SER A 121 -16.45 -9.07 -9.03
N SER A 122 -15.11 -9.12 -9.14
CA SER A 122 -14.32 -10.25 -8.66
C SER A 122 -12.88 -9.85 -8.34
N ARG A 123 -12.20 -10.74 -7.59
CA ARG A 123 -10.75 -10.66 -7.38
C ARG A 123 -9.97 -10.72 -8.69
N LYS A 124 -10.42 -11.55 -9.64
CA LYS A 124 -9.74 -11.73 -10.95
C LYS A 124 -9.73 -10.41 -11.71
N GLN A 125 -10.87 -9.72 -11.77
CA GLN A 125 -10.96 -8.40 -12.38
C GLN A 125 -10.03 -7.39 -11.67
N ALA A 126 -10.01 -7.37 -10.33
CA ALA A 126 -9.09 -6.51 -9.59
C ALA A 126 -7.62 -6.79 -9.96
N ARG A 127 -7.22 -8.05 -10.07
CA ARG A 127 -5.84 -8.43 -10.42
C ARG A 127 -5.46 -8.00 -11.84
N SER A 128 -6.37 -8.11 -12.80
CA SER A 128 -6.11 -7.61 -14.16
C SER A 128 -5.84 -6.11 -14.18
N LEU A 129 -6.56 -5.33 -13.37
CA LEU A 129 -6.35 -3.88 -13.25
C LEU A 129 -5.04 -3.56 -12.53
N GLU A 130 -4.75 -4.26 -11.43
CA GLU A 130 -3.51 -4.11 -10.67
C GLU A 130 -2.29 -4.38 -11.56
N LEU A 131 -2.32 -5.44 -12.38
CA LEU A 131 -1.24 -5.74 -13.31
C LEU A 131 -1.04 -4.64 -14.36
N ALA A 132 -2.11 -4.07 -14.89
CA ALA A 132 -2.03 -2.96 -15.85
C ALA A 132 -1.42 -1.70 -15.21
N LEU A 133 -1.79 -1.40 -13.96
CA LEU A 133 -1.24 -0.27 -13.20
C LEU A 133 0.20 -0.53 -12.75
N GLU A 134 0.54 -1.74 -12.30
CA GLU A 134 1.92 -2.13 -11.96
C GLU A 134 2.84 -1.97 -13.18
N ALA A 135 2.38 -2.38 -14.37
CA ALA A 135 3.14 -2.28 -15.62
C ALA A 135 3.43 -0.83 -16.07
N SER A 136 2.70 0.16 -15.56
CA SER A 136 2.99 1.58 -15.84
C SER A 136 4.31 2.06 -15.20
N GLY A 137 4.80 1.35 -14.18
CA GLY A 137 5.98 1.76 -13.40
C GLY A 137 5.75 2.97 -12.49
N ALA A 138 4.52 3.47 -12.38
CA ALA A 138 4.22 4.71 -11.65
C ALA A 138 4.31 4.57 -10.12
N PHE A 139 4.24 3.34 -9.57
CA PHE A 139 4.18 3.12 -8.13
C PHE A 139 5.53 2.75 -7.54
N LEU A 140 5.93 3.42 -6.46
CA LEU A 140 7.20 3.16 -5.78
C LEU A 140 7.26 1.75 -5.15
N PHE A 141 6.20 1.34 -4.48
CA PHE A 141 6.16 0.11 -3.68
C PHE A 141 5.49 -1.03 -4.42
N GLN A 142 6.24 -1.58 -5.38
CA GLN A 142 5.86 -2.76 -6.15
C GLN A 142 6.66 -4.00 -5.72
N GLY A 143 6.06 -5.17 -5.89
CA GLY A 143 6.76 -6.45 -5.73
C GLY A 143 7.47 -6.64 -4.38
N ARG A 144 8.69 -7.18 -4.44
CA ARG A 144 9.54 -7.44 -3.27
C ARG A 144 10.23 -6.15 -2.84
N VAL A 145 10.33 -5.95 -1.53
CA VAL A 145 11.12 -4.86 -0.96
C VAL A 145 12.60 -5.12 -1.26
N SER A 146 13.21 -4.28 -2.09
CA SER A 146 14.66 -4.13 -2.24
C SER A 146 15.09 -2.85 -1.52
N ARG A 147 16.34 -2.77 -1.06
CA ARG A 147 16.87 -1.45 -0.66
C ARG A 147 16.77 -0.53 -1.89
N PRO A 148 16.45 0.77 -1.72
CA PRO A 148 16.86 1.73 -2.73
C PRO A 148 18.36 1.55 -2.92
N LEU A 149 18.83 1.40 -4.15
CA LEU A 149 20.24 1.66 -4.45
C LEU A 149 20.52 3.04 -3.85
N GLN A 150 21.35 3.12 -2.80
CA GLN A 150 21.91 4.38 -2.38
C GLN A 150 22.61 4.92 -3.62
N ARG A 151 22.02 5.93 -4.26
CA ARG A 151 22.75 6.72 -5.24
C ARG A 151 23.71 7.55 -4.42
N SER A 152 24.98 7.16 -4.50
CA SER A 152 26.15 7.92 -4.07
C SER A 152 26.13 9.33 -4.64
#